data_AF-A0A945UPM3-F1
#
_entry.id   AF-A0A945UPM3-F1
#
_cell.length_a   1.000
_cell.length_b   1.000
_cell.length_c   1.000
_cell.angle_alpha   90.00
_cell.angle_beta   90.00
_cell.angle_gamma   90.00
#
_symmetry.space_group_name_H-M   'P 1'
#
loop_
_entity.id
_entity.type
_entity.pdbx_description
1 polymer ?
#
loop_
_entity_poly.entity_id
_entity_poly.type
_entity_poly.pdbx_seq_one_letter_code
_entity_poly.pdbx_strand_id
1 'polypeptide(L)'
;MNPPVFRYFGGPNNANDPLRINLPDPTACGLMNMACASFAIDECVEEWFQLTTHLTLLNFWLKCRRNDDLPAASEIDPFAFRDAIGETFILEPNDDCSDFRYRLYGTKLAAAIHTDLTGKLISDLPDRASEFFLPYYRTVCLLRRASFSENDAVPEFSSVTRLCRLVLPMAGENGAIERILIGMVPKAREIQLDDDSTS
;
A
#
# COMPACT_ATOMS: atom_id res chain seq x y z
N MET A 1 -5.26 -12.90 -19.01
CA MET A 1 -5.83 -11.60 -18.61
C MET A 1 -4.82 -10.52 -18.91
N ASN A 2 -5.25 -9.38 -19.48
CA ASN A 2 -4.36 -8.23 -19.62
C ASN A 2 -4.00 -7.69 -18.23
N PRO A 3 -2.76 -7.24 -18.02
CA PRO A 3 -2.40 -6.60 -16.77
C PRO A 3 -3.22 -5.32 -16.57
N PRO A 4 -3.56 -4.97 -15.31
CA PRO A 4 -4.30 -3.78 -14.96
C PRO A 4 -3.42 -2.57 -15.25
N VAL A 5 -4.03 -1.47 -15.66
CA VAL A 5 -3.30 -0.25 -16.02
C VAL A 5 -3.10 0.57 -14.76
N PHE A 6 -1.84 0.79 -14.37
CA PHE A 6 -1.49 1.76 -13.34
C PHE A 6 -1.56 3.19 -13.88
N ARG A 7 -2.08 4.12 -13.09
CA ARG A 7 -2.06 5.56 -13.39
C ARG A 7 -0.89 6.27 -12.75
N TYR A 8 -0.52 5.88 -11.53
CA TYR A 8 0.49 6.59 -10.73
C TYR A 8 1.79 5.79 -10.53
N PHE A 9 1.93 4.66 -11.21
CA PHE A 9 3.09 3.77 -11.10
C PHE A 9 3.56 3.30 -12.48
N GLY A 10 4.86 3.46 -12.75
CA GLY A 10 5.52 3.10 -14.01
C GLY A 10 6.37 1.84 -13.93
N GLY A 11 6.32 1.10 -12.81
CA GLY A 11 7.15 -0.07 -12.59
C GLY A 11 6.61 -1.37 -13.19
N PRO A 12 7.06 -2.53 -12.68
CA PRO A 12 6.71 -3.84 -13.21
C PRO A 12 5.20 -4.05 -13.25
N ASN A 13 4.71 -4.63 -14.35
CA ASN A 13 3.29 -4.94 -14.51
C ASN A 13 3.12 -6.33 -15.13
N ASN A 14 3.50 -7.35 -14.37
CA ASN A 14 3.44 -8.75 -14.79
C ASN A 14 2.10 -9.36 -14.37
N ALA A 15 1.43 -10.06 -15.29
CA ALA A 15 0.22 -10.83 -14.97
C ALA A 15 0.51 -11.97 -13.98
N ASN A 16 1.74 -12.50 -13.99
CA ASN A 16 2.21 -13.57 -13.11
C ASN A 16 2.99 -13.04 -11.89
N ASP A 17 2.77 -11.79 -11.49
CA ASP A 17 3.37 -11.25 -10.28
C ASP A 17 2.99 -12.13 -9.06
N PRO A 18 3.97 -12.58 -8.26
CA PRO A 18 3.70 -13.50 -7.15
C PRO A 18 2.78 -12.91 -6.09
N LEU A 19 2.74 -11.58 -5.93
CA LEU A 19 1.76 -10.94 -5.04
C LEU A 19 0.35 -11.28 -5.52
N ARG A 20 0.06 -11.05 -6.80
CA ARG A 20 -1.28 -11.17 -7.40
C ARG A 20 -1.81 -12.59 -7.39
N ILE A 21 -0.95 -13.57 -7.65
CA ILE A 21 -1.32 -14.99 -7.68
C ILE A 21 -1.81 -15.47 -6.30
N ASN A 22 -1.39 -14.81 -5.22
CA ASN A 22 -1.75 -15.15 -3.84
C ASN A 22 -2.90 -14.30 -3.28
N LEU A 23 -3.53 -13.43 -4.08
CA LEU A 23 -4.65 -12.58 -3.61
C LEU A 23 -6.01 -13.15 -4.02
N PRO A 24 -7.05 -12.94 -3.20
CA PRO A 24 -8.42 -13.17 -3.63
C PRO A 24 -8.79 -12.26 -4.81
N ASP A 25 -9.87 -12.60 -5.52
CA ASP A 25 -10.43 -11.73 -6.56
C ASP A 25 -10.82 -10.37 -5.95
N PRO A 26 -10.20 -9.24 -6.38
CA PRO A 26 -10.52 -7.93 -5.83
C PRO A 26 -11.99 -7.54 -6.00
N THR A 27 -12.61 -7.98 -7.11
CA THR A 27 -14.01 -7.62 -7.41
C THR A 27 -14.98 -8.34 -6.49
N ALA A 28 -14.67 -9.56 -6.06
CA ALA A 28 -15.43 -10.28 -5.05
C ALA A 28 -15.41 -9.57 -3.68
N CYS A 29 -14.32 -8.86 -3.37
CA CYS A 29 -14.19 -8.02 -2.17
C CYS A 29 -14.73 -6.58 -2.37
N GLY A 30 -15.36 -6.28 -3.52
CA GLY A 30 -15.88 -4.94 -3.82
C GLY A 30 -14.82 -3.88 -4.16
N LEU A 31 -13.57 -4.28 -4.41
CA LEU A 31 -12.49 -3.38 -4.82
C LEU A 31 -12.47 -3.25 -6.35
N MET A 32 -12.90 -2.09 -6.83
CA MET A 32 -12.92 -1.78 -8.26
C MET A 32 -11.56 -1.25 -8.73
N ASN A 33 -11.20 -1.58 -9.97
CA ASN A 33 -9.97 -1.13 -10.62
C ASN A 33 -8.70 -1.38 -9.79
N MET A 34 -8.67 -2.50 -9.05
CA MET A 34 -7.50 -2.90 -8.25
C MET A 34 -6.35 -3.30 -9.16
N ALA A 35 -5.23 -2.59 -9.04
CA ALA A 35 -3.94 -2.93 -9.63
C ALA A 35 -2.91 -3.08 -8.50
N CYS A 36 -2.06 -4.10 -8.58
CA CYS A 36 -0.90 -4.21 -7.70
C CYS A 36 0.27 -4.93 -8.38
N ALA A 37 1.47 -4.59 -7.92
CA ALA A 37 2.72 -5.17 -8.37
C ALA A 37 3.70 -5.24 -7.20
N SER A 38 4.55 -6.26 -7.18
CA SER A 38 5.62 -6.44 -6.20
C SER A 38 7.00 -6.37 -6.84
N PHE A 39 7.95 -5.80 -6.11
CA PHE A 39 9.32 -5.60 -6.56
C PHE A 39 10.29 -5.86 -5.41
N ALA A 40 11.46 -6.40 -5.74
CA ALA A 40 12.53 -6.53 -4.76
C ALA A 40 13.21 -5.18 -4.52
N ILE A 41 13.91 -5.07 -3.39
CA ILE A 41 14.58 -3.83 -2.98
C ILE A 41 15.71 -3.40 -3.94
N ASP A 42 16.36 -4.36 -4.59
CA ASP A 42 17.44 -4.18 -5.55
C ASP A 42 16.95 -3.83 -6.97
N GLU A 43 15.71 -4.16 -7.29
CA GLU A 43 15.04 -3.82 -8.55
C GLU A 43 14.46 -2.39 -8.55
N CYS A 44 14.28 -1.80 -7.37
CA CYS A 44 13.48 -0.60 -7.20
C CYS A 44 14.22 0.67 -7.68
N VAL A 45 13.53 1.49 -8.48
CA VAL A 45 14.02 2.78 -8.96
C VAL A 45 12.99 3.89 -8.75
N GLU A 46 13.45 5.11 -8.50
CA GLU A 46 12.60 6.26 -8.18
C GLU A 46 11.65 6.63 -9.33
N GLU A 47 12.08 6.42 -10.58
CA GLU A 47 11.35 6.79 -11.80
C GLU A 47 9.99 6.07 -11.95
N TRP A 48 9.77 4.97 -11.20
CA TRP A 48 8.49 4.30 -11.17
C TRP A 48 7.41 5.08 -10.42
N PHE A 49 7.79 6.03 -9.56
CA PHE A 49 6.87 6.68 -8.63
C PHE A 49 6.65 8.15 -8.99
N GLN A 50 5.39 8.53 -9.11
CA GLN A 50 5.00 9.89 -9.50
C GLN A 50 4.57 10.77 -8.32
N LEU A 51 4.34 10.17 -7.15
CA LEU A 51 3.74 10.82 -5.99
C LEU A 51 4.82 11.14 -4.95
N THR A 52 4.88 12.40 -4.51
CA THR A 52 5.92 12.89 -3.59
C THR A 52 6.01 12.06 -2.32
N THR A 53 4.88 11.71 -1.69
CA THR A 53 4.84 10.84 -0.50
C THR A 53 5.48 9.47 -0.75
N HIS A 54 5.26 8.88 -1.93
CA HIS A 54 5.86 7.61 -2.29
C HIS A 54 7.37 7.74 -2.49
N LEU A 55 7.84 8.78 -3.19
CA LEU A 55 9.26 9.07 -3.36
C LEU A 55 9.95 9.33 -2.01
N THR A 56 9.34 10.11 -1.12
CA THR A 56 9.88 10.40 0.21
C THR A 56 10.06 9.13 1.03
N LEU A 57 9.05 8.26 1.08
CA LEU A 57 9.12 7.01 1.85
C LEU A 57 10.05 5.99 1.20
N LEU A 58 10.06 5.90 -0.14
CA LEU A 58 10.99 5.05 -0.86
C LEU A 58 12.44 5.46 -0.56
N ASN A 59 12.75 6.75 -0.65
CA ASN A 59 14.10 7.26 -0.43
C ASN A 59 14.55 7.06 1.01
N PHE A 60 13.64 7.16 1.97
CA PHE A 60 13.91 6.76 3.35
C PHE A 60 14.23 5.26 3.44
N TRP A 61 13.37 4.40 2.88
CA TRP A 61 13.50 2.95 2.97
C TRP A 61 14.79 2.45 2.28
N LEU A 62 15.14 2.96 1.10
CA LEU A 62 16.38 2.63 0.41
C LEU A 62 17.63 3.09 1.18
N LYS A 63 17.57 4.23 1.90
CA LYS A 63 18.69 4.69 2.75
C LYS A 63 18.92 3.79 3.97
N CYS A 64 17.87 3.16 4.50
CA CYS A 64 17.95 2.25 5.64
C CYS A 64 18.27 0.80 5.24
N ARG A 65 18.45 0.52 3.94
CA ARG A 65 18.75 -0.81 3.41
C ARG A 65 20.03 -1.37 4.00
N ARG A 66 20.01 -2.67 4.37
CA ARG A 66 21.18 -3.40 4.88
C ARG A 66 21.71 -4.34 3.80
N ASN A 67 22.74 -3.90 3.07
CA ASN A 67 23.29 -4.65 1.92
C ASN A 67 22.19 -4.98 0.88
N ASP A 68 21.87 -6.26 0.68
CA ASP A 68 20.83 -6.75 -0.24
C ASP A 68 19.56 -7.20 0.51
N ASP A 69 19.44 -6.86 1.80
CA ASP A 69 18.30 -7.22 2.64
C ASP A 69 17.42 -6.00 3.01
N LEU A 70 16.24 -6.29 3.54
CA LEU A 70 15.26 -5.29 3.96
C LEU A 70 15.81 -4.38 5.08
N PRO A 71 15.39 -3.10 5.11
CA PRO A 71 15.64 -2.22 6.25
C PRO A 71 15.11 -2.81 7.55
N ALA A 72 15.82 -2.58 8.65
CA ALA A 72 15.34 -3.01 9.96
C ALA A 72 14.19 -2.13 10.45
N ALA A 73 13.18 -2.74 11.06
CA ALA A 73 12.03 -2.05 11.64
C ALA A 73 12.43 -1.00 12.69
N SER A 74 13.55 -1.21 13.39
CA SER A 74 14.13 -0.27 14.35
C SER A 74 14.63 1.04 13.72
N GLU A 75 14.84 1.09 12.40
CA GLU A 75 15.31 2.29 11.69
C GLU A 75 14.18 3.30 11.41
N ILE A 76 12.92 2.95 11.70
CA ILE A 76 11.78 3.85 11.48
C ILE A 76 11.93 5.08 12.37
N ASP A 77 12.36 6.18 11.76
CA ASP A 77 12.35 7.52 12.33
C ASP A 77 11.37 8.42 11.56
N PRO A 78 10.19 8.73 12.13
CA PRO A 78 9.21 9.63 11.52
C PRO A 78 9.76 11.00 11.12
N PHE A 79 10.85 11.47 11.75
CA PHE A 79 11.46 12.74 11.38
C PHE A 79 12.20 12.69 10.04
N ALA A 80 12.67 11.51 9.62
CA ALA A 80 13.36 11.31 8.35
C ALA A 80 12.42 11.42 7.12
N PHE A 81 11.11 11.30 7.32
CA PHE A 81 10.08 11.40 6.27
C PHE A 81 8.90 12.28 6.72
N ARG A 82 9.20 13.35 7.47
CA ARG A 82 8.21 14.27 8.06
C ARG A 82 7.15 14.76 7.06
N ASP A 83 7.53 15.07 5.83
CA ASP A 83 6.61 15.60 4.83
C ASP A 83 5.56 14.57 4.36
N ALA A 84 5.88 13.28 4.47
CA ALA A 84 5.03 12.15 4.13
C ALA A 84 4.20 11.62 5.32
N ILE A 85 4.56 11.96 6.57
CA ILE A 85 4.01 11.32 7.78
C ILE A 85 2.48 11.40 7.87
N GLY A 86 1.89 12.52 7.42
CA GLY A 86 0.45 12.72 7.46
C GLY A 86 -0.33 11.76 6.53
N GLU A 87 0.31 11.26 5.49
CA GLU A 87 -0.22 10.31 4.50
C GLU A 87 0.32 8.88 4.72
N THR A 88 0.98 8.64 5.85
CA THR A 88 1.64 7.39 6.17
C THR A 88 0.86 6.63 7.24
N PHE A 89 0.84 5.30 7.16
CA PHE A 89 0.52 4.46 8.31
C PHE A 89 1.52 3.33 8.44
N ILE A 90 1.67 2.81 9.67
CA ILE A 90 2.58 1.72 9.99
C ILE A 90 1.76 0.56 10.52
N LEU A 91 1.97 -0.61 9.93
CA LEU A 91 1.38 -1.87 10.39
C LEU A 91 2.41 -2.70 11.14
N GLU A 92 1.97 -3.34 12.22
CA GLU A 92 2.71 -4.37 12.96
C GLU A 92 1.94 -5.69 12.81
N PRO A 93 2.48 -6.70 12.11
CA PRO A 93 1.88 -8.03 12.08
C PRO A 93 1.90 -8.67 13.47
N ASN A 94 0.97 -9.58 13.72
CA ASN A 94 1.13 -10.58 14.78
C ASN A 94 2.09 -11.71 14.33
N ASP A 95 2.42 -12.61 15.25
CA ASP A 95 3.45 -13.64 15.06
C ASP A 95 3.27 -14.49 13.78
N ASP A 96 2.03 -14.76 13.37
CA ASP A 96 1.71 -15.59 12.20
C ASP A 96 1.24 -14.77 10.98
N CYS A 97 1.35 -13.44 11.05
CA CYS A 97 0.87 -12.52 10.02
C CYS A 97 -0.60 -12.79 9.60
N SER A 98 -1.44 -13.20 10.54
CA SER A 98 -2.89 -13.33 10.33
C SER A 98 -3.64 -12.02 10.49
N ASP A 99 -3.07 -11.06 11.21
CA ASP A 99 -3.64 -9.73 11.40
C ASP A 99 -2.55 -8.70 11.66
N PHE A 100 -2.92 -7.42 11.59
CA PHE A 100 -2.00 -6.30 11.61
C PHE A 100 -2.57 -5.16 12.45
N ARG A 101 -1.79 -4.69 13.41
CA ARG A 101 -2.13 -3.52 14.22
C ARG A 101 -1.60 -2.24 13.58
N TYR A 102 -2.45 -1.23 13.48
CA TYR A 102 -2.02 0.12 13.14
C TYR A 102 -1.21 0.74 14.29
N ARG A 103 0.10 0.90 14.11
CA ARG A 103 1.00 1.54 15.10
C ARG A 103 1.09 3.04 14.96
N LEU A 104 0.82 3.51 13.76
CA LEU A 104 0.69 4.92 13.42
C LEU A 104 -0.35 5.02 12.32
N TYR A 105 -1.21 6.02 12.42
CA TYR A 105 -2.10 6.42 11.34
C TYR A 105 -1.98 7.92 11.10
N GLY A 106 -1.54 8.29 9.90
CA GLY A 106 -1.23 9.68 9.56
C GLY A 106 -2.46 10.59 9.68
N THR A 107 -2.24 11.81 10.16
CA THR A 107 -3.35 12.75 10.46
C THR A 107 -4.10 13.21 9.22
N LYS A 108 -3.45 13.32 8.05
CA LYS A 108 -4.15 13.64 6.79
C LYS A 108 -5.04 12.48 6.35
N LEU A 109 -4.60 11.23 6.55
CA LEU A 109 -5.44 10.06 6.32
C LEU A 109 -6.63 10.06 7.27
N ALA A 110 -6.39 10.22 8.57
CA ALA A 110 -7.44 10.26 9.59
C ALA A 110 -8.49 11.34 9.29
N ALA A 111 -8.06 12.52 8.83
CA ALA A 111 -8.95 13.59 8.41
C ALA A 111 -9.75 13.24 7.15
N ALA A 112 -9.12 12.61 6.16
CA ALA A 112 -9.79 12.19 4.92
C ALA A 112 -10.80 11.06 5.15
N ILE A 113 -10.56 10.19 6.13
CA ILE A 113 -11.41 9.04 6.43
C ILE A 113 -12.32 9.24 7.66
N HIS A 114 -12.26 10.42 8.26
CA HIS A 114 -12.94 10.80 9.51
C HIS A 114 -12.77 9.80 10.66
N THR A 115 -11.67 9.04 10.66
CA THR A 115 -11.40 7.96 11.62
C THR A 115 -9.91 7.81 11.83
N ASP A 116 -9.45 7.85 13.07
CA ASP A 116 -8.10 7.41 13.43
C ASP A 116 -8.11 5.90 13.69
N LEU A 117 -7.31 5.16 12.94
CA LEU A 117 -7.20 3.71 13.06
C LEU A 117 -6.09 3.27 14.01
N THR A 118 -5.33 4.19 14.60
CA THR A 118 -4.24 3.86 15.53
C THR A 118 -4.71 2.94 16.65
N GLY A 119 -3.98 1.85 16.87
CA GLY A 119 -4.27 0.81 17.86
C GLY A 119 -5.26 -0.27 17.40
N LYS A 120 -6.05 -0.02 16.35
CA LYS A 120 -6.97 -1.01 15.78
C LYS A 120 -6.25 -2.08 14.98
N LEU A 121 -6.93 -3.20 14.78
CA LEU A 121 -6.53 -4.26 13.86
C LEU A 121 -7.15 -4.04 12.47
N ILE A 122 -6.59 -4.68 11.45
CA ILE A 122 -7.23 -4.68 10.12
C ILE A 122 -8.52 -5.48 10.16
N SER A 123 -8.59 -6.55 10.95
CA SER A 123 -9.84 -7.30 11.16
C SER A 123 -10.96 -6.50 11.83
N ASP A 124 -10.66 -5.36 12.46
CA ASP A 124 -11.67 -4.44 13.02
C ASP A 124 -12.33 -3.55 11.96
N LEU A 125 -11.83 -3.57 10.71
CA LEU A 125 -12.39 -2.79 9.60
C LEU A 125 -13.61 -3.51 8.99
N PRO A 126 -14.51 -2.78 8.31
CA PRO A 126 -15.63 -3.40 7.59
C PRO A 126 -15.19 -4.52 6.66
N ASP A 127 -15.94 -5.63 6.66
CA ASP A 127 -15.58 -6.94 6.07
C ASP A 127 -14.91 -6.85 4.69
N ARG A 128 -15.46 -6.05 3.77
CA ARG A 128 -14.95 -5.95 2.39
C ARG A 128 -13.50 -5.46 2.30
N ALA A 129 -13.08 -4.55 3.17
CA ALA A 129 -11.72 -4.03 3.16
C ALA A 129 -10.73 -5.02 3.80
N SER A 130 -11.12 -5.65 4.91
CA SER A 130 -10.28 -6.62 5.60
C SER A 130 -10.11 -7.93 4.81
N GLU A 131 -11.15 -8.40 4.12
CA GLU A 131 -11.13 -9.59 3.25
C GLU A 131 -10.04 -9.57 2.18
N PHE A 132 -9.71 -8.38 1.65
CA PHE A 132 -8.66 -8.24 0.64
C PHE A 132 -7.31 -7.83 1.25
N PHE A 133 -7.30 -6.84 2.16
CA PHE A 133 -6.05 -6.28 2.64
C PHE A 133 -5.33 -7.19 3.68
N LEU A 134 -6.03 -8.05 4.42
CA LEU A 134 -5.39 -9.07 5.26
C LEU A 134 -4.52 -10.04 4.42
N PRO A 135 -5.06 -10.73 3.39
CA PRO A 135 -4.22 -11.59 2.53
C PRO A 135 -3.18 -10.79 1.74
N TYR A 136 -3.45 -9.52 1.40
CA TYR A 136 -2.45 -8.64 0.79
C TYR A 136 -1.22 -8.48 1.67
N TYR A 137 -1.40 -7.99 2.91
CA TYR A 137 -0.27 -7.73 3.79
C TYR A 137 0.40 -9.01 4.29
N ARG A 138 -0.37 -10.10 4.44
CA ARG A 138 0.21 -11.43 4.68
C ARG A 138 1.12 -11.86 3.53
N THR A 139 0.70 -11.66 2.29
CA THR A 139 1.52 -11.99 1.11
C THR A 139 2.77 -11.12 1.05
N VAL A 140 2.70 -9.84 1.43
CA VAL A 140 3.90 -8.98 1.58
C VAL A 140 4.87 -9.56 2.61
N CYS A 141 4.38 -10.02 3.77
CA CYS A 141 5.23 -10.68 4.77
C CYS A 141 5.89 -11.95 4.22
N LEU A 142 5.12 -12.79 3.52
CA LEU A 142 5.60 -14.04 2.94
C LEU A 142 6.67 -13.81 1.86
N LEU A 143 6.42 -12.88 0.94
CA LEU A 143 7.30 -12.63 -0.20
C LEU A 143 8.51 -11.77 0.16
N ARG A 144 8.45 -10.99 1.24
CA ARG A 144 9.48 -10.01 1.62
C ARG A 144 9.79 -9.01 0.50
N ARG A 145 8.78 -8.68 -0.31
CA ARG A 145 8.89 -7.73 -1.43
C ARG A 145 8.09 -6.48 -1.12
N ALA A 146 8.62 -5.33 -1.53
CA ALA A 146 7.85 -4.11 -1.56
C ALA A 146 6.75 -4.23 -2.62
N SER A 147 5.69 -3.44 -2.49
CA SER A 147 4.62 -3.44 -3.46
C SER A 147 4.01 -2.06 -3.67
N PHE A 148 3.45 -1.88 -4.85
CA PHE A 148 2.57 -0.76 -5.16
C PHE A 148 1.16 -1.31 -5.39
N SER A 149 0.15 -0.55 -4.99
CA SER A 149 -1.23 -0.79 -5.40
C SER A 149 -2.00 0.50 -5.64
N GLU A 150 -2.97 0.43 -6.54
CA GLU A 150 -4.00 1.45 -6.65
C GLU A 150 -5.37 0.80 -6.84
N ASN A 151 -6.40 1.38 -6.25
CA ASN A 151 -7.77 0.98 -6.46
C ASN A 151 -8.71 2.16 -6.25
N ASP A 152 -9.89 2.06 -6.84
CA ASP A 152 -10.97 2.98 -6.55
C ASP A 152 -11.47 2.72 -5.13
N ALA A 153 -11.64 3.78 -4.35
CA ALA A 153 -12.22 3.66 -3.03
C ALA A 153 -13.63 3.04 -3.10
N VAL A 154 -14.00 2.30 -2.07
CA VAL A 154 -15.36 1.77 -1.98
C VAL A 154 -16.37 2.93 -1.89
N PRO A 155 -17.58 2.83 -2.47
CA PRO A 155 -18.53 3.94 -2.53
C PRO A 155 -18.91 4.52 -1.16
N GLU A 156 -18.91 3.69 -0.11
CA GLU A 156 -19.16 4.09 1.27
C GLU A 156 -18.09 5.06 1.80
N PHE A 157 -16.90 5.05 1.19
CA PHE A 157 -15.81 5.96 1.47
C PHE A 157 -15.82 7.18 0.53
N SER A 158 -15.79 6.93 -0.79
CA SER A 158 -15.83 7.97 -1.81
C SER A 158 -16.01 7.36 -3.20
N SER A 159 -16.89 7.96 -4.01
CA SER A 159 -17.10 7.58 -5.42
C SER A 159 -16.14 8.25 -6.39
N VAL A 160 -15.35 9.24 -5.94
CA VAL A 160 -14.47 10.05 -6.80
C VAL A 160 -13.00 9.93 -6.41
N THR A 161 -12.66 9.05 -5.47
CA THR A 161 -11.30 8.88 -4.98
C THR A 161 -10.69 7.56 -5.44
N ARG A 162 -9.45 7.63 -5.94
CA ARG A 162 -8.51 6.52 -6.10
C ARG A 162 -7.50 6.54 -4.98
N LEU A 163 -7.20 5.39 -4.39
CA LEU A 163 -6.23 5.24 -3.31
C LEU A 163 -4.97 4.58 -3.85
N CYS A 164 -3.84 5.28 -3.78
CA CYS A 164 -2.55 4.79 -4.25
C CYS A 164 -1.66 4.46 -3.05
N ARG A 165 -1.13 3.25 -2.96
CA ARG A 165 -0.35 2.77 -1.81
C ARG A 165 1.01 2.27 -2.25
N LEU A 166 2.05 2.83 -1.66
CA LEU A 166 3.38 2.22 -1.62
C LEU A 166 3.52 1.47 -0.29
N VAL A 167 3.88 0.19 -0.35
CA VAL A 167 3.96 -0.73 0.79
C VAL A 167 5.40 -1.24 0.90
N LEU A 168 6.05 -0.93 2.03
CA LEU A 168 7.48 -1.14 2.23
C LEU A 168 7.70 -2.02 3.47
N PRO A 169 8.00 -3.33 3.30
CA PRO A 169 8.25 -4.22 4.43
C PRO A 169 9.58 -3.90 5.11
N MET A 170 9.63 -4.06 6.43
CA MET A 170 10.81 -3.85 7.26
C MET A 170 11.00 -5.03 8.21
N ALA A 171 12.22 -5.53 8.29
CA ALA A 171 12.55 -6.77 8.97
C ALA A 171 12.95 -6.55 10.44
N GLY A 172 12.66 -7.56 11.26
CA GLY A 172 13.21 -7.72 12.61
C GLY A 172 14.61 -8.34 12.61
N GLU A 173 15.15 -8.55 13.80
CA GLU A 173 16.47 -9.19 13.98
C GLU A 173 16.50 -10.64 13.45
N ASN A 174 15.37 -11.35 13.55
CA ASN A 174 15.23 -12.72 13.05
C ASN A 174 14.93 -12.79 11.54
N GLY A 175 14.90 -11.63 10.86
CA GLY A 175 14.54 -11.52 9.46
C GLY A 175 13.04 -11.60 9.18
N ALA A 176 12.15 -11.88 10.14
CA ALA A 176 10.70 -11.78 9.91
C ALA A 176 10.27 -10.32 9.67
N ILE A 177 9.14 -10.09 9.00
CA ILE A 177 8.61 -8.73 8.87
C ILE A 177 8.03 -8.30 10.21
N GLU A 178 8.58 -7.24 10.79
CA GLU A 178 8.10 -6.66 12.06
C GLU A 178 7.28 -5.40 11.84
N ARG A 179 7.56 -4.66 10.76
CA ARG A 179 6.81 -3.45 10.42
C ARG A 179 6.59 -3.40 8.92
N ILE A 180 5.47 -2.83 8.53
CA ILE A 180 5.21 -2.42 7.15
C ILE A 180 4.97 -0.92 7.18
N LEU A 181 5.75 -0.18 6.42
CA LEU A 181 5.61 1.27 6.23
C LEU A 181 4.78 1.50 4.96
N ILE A 182 3.66 2.21 5.08
CA ILE A 182 2.74 2.42 3.95
C ILE A 182 2.48 3.90 3.75
N GLY A 183 2.76 4.39 2.54
CA GLY A 183 2.31 5.71 2.08
C GLY A 183 1.03 5.57 1.27
N MET A 184 -0.09 6.11 1.75
CA MET A 184 -1.36 6.11 1.05
C MET A 184 -1.72 7.52 0.59
N VAL A 185 -1.87 7.69 -0.72
CA VAL A 185 -2.19 8.98 -1.32
C VAL A 185 -3.56 8.89 -2.02
N PRO A 186 -4.58 9.61 -1.52
CA PRO A 186 -5.83 9.80 -2.23
C PRO A 186 -5.63 10.69 -3.47
N LYS A 187 -6.13 10.25 -4.62
CA LYS A 187 -6.15 11.00 -5.87
C LYS A 187 -7.58 11.08 -6.39
N ALA A 188 -7.92 12.16 -7.08
CA ALA A 188 -9.18 12.23 -7.80
C ALA A 188 -9.21 11.15 -8.89
N ARG A 189 -10.33 10.47 -9.05
CA ARG A 189 -10.60 9.67 -10.24
C ARG A 189 -10.70 10.64 -11.42
N GLU A 190 -10.05 10.30 -12.52
CA GLU A 190 -10.40 10.92 -13.80
C GLU A 190 -11.85 10.54 -14.08
N ILE A 191 -12.76 11.50 -14.01
CA ILE A 191 -14.12 11.30 -14.48
C ILE A 191 -13.99 11.24 -15.99
N GLN A 192 -14.15 10.05 -16.55
CA GLN A 192 -14.53 9.95 -17.95
C GLN A 192 -15.93 10.56 -18.00
N LEU A 193 -16.01 11.81 -18.42
CA LEU A 193 -17.28 12.34 -18.89
C LEU A 193 -17.63 11.42 -20.06
N ASP A 194 -18.57 10.52 -19.84
CA ASP A 194 -19.26 9.91 -20.97
C ASP A 194 -19.78 11.10 -21.78
N ASP A 195 -19.29 11.24 -23.01
CA ASP A 195 -19.84 12.15 -24.02
C ASP A 195 -21.25 11.66 -24.37
N ASP A 196 -22.16 11.75 -23.40
CA ASP A 196 -23.58 11.49 -23.56
C ASP A 196 -24.27 12.84 -23.73
N SER A 197 -24.00 13.44 -24.89
CA SER A 197 -24.89 14.37 -25.59
C SER A 197 -24.22 14.86 -26.87
N THR A 198 -24.48 14.21 -27.99
CA THR A 198 -25.39 14.79 -28.99
C THR A 198 -25.92 13.68 -29.90
N SER A 199 -27.25 13.52 -29.83
CA SER A 199 -28.24 13.07 -30.81
C SER A 199 -27.80 12.55 -32.19
#